data_AF-A0A2U3MVP0-F1
#
_entry.id   AF-A0A2U3MVP0-F1
#
_cell.length_a   1.000
_cell.length_b   1.000
_cell.length_c   1.000
_cell.angle_alpha   90.00
_cell.angle_beta   90.00
_cell.angle_gamma   90.00
#
_symmetry.space_group_name_H-M   'P 1'
#
loop_
_entity.id
_entity.type
_entity.pdbx_description
1 polymer ?
#
loop_
_entity_poly.entity_id
_entity_poly.type
_entity_poly.pdbx_seq_one_letter_code
_entity_poly.pdbx_strand_id
1 'polypeptide(L)'
;MHLNKTLFYIHRFFIFFYIALFVVMFAAYFLHRLTHYSMTTLGLVGVIYIGLAFLHFKASQGVALGTQKGRILSLLLSFITLLGFPLGTIIGVIMLFFLTPKRWQTPLI
;
A
#
# COMPACT_ATOMS: atom_id res chain seq x y z
N MET A 1 -4.37 -22.00 8.43
CA MET A 1 -3.80 -21.32 7.25
C MET A 1 -2.53 -20.61 7.68
N HIS A 2 -1.42 -20.76 6.95
CA HIS A 2 -0.20 -20.03 7.29
C HIS A 2 -0.27 -18.62 6.71
N LEU A 3 0.00 -17.61 7.54
CA LEU A 3 0.06 -16.21 7.13
C LEU A 3 1.07 -16.02 6.00
N ASN A 4 0.67 -15.38 4.91
CA ASN A 4 1.63 -14.87 3.93
C ASN A 4 2.35 -13.65 4.52
N LYS A 5 3.43 -13.92 5.28
CA LYS A 5 4.22 -12.91 6.00
C LYS A 5 4.75 -11.84 5.05
N THR A 6 5.24 -12.23 3.89
CA THR A 6 5.79 -11.29 2.89
C THR A 6 4.74 -10.29 2.45
N LEU A 7 3.58 -10.75 1.99
CA LEU A 7 2.52 -9.86 1.53
C LEU A 7 1.97 -8.98 2.68
N PHE A 8 1.85 -9.55 3.90
CA PHE A 8 1.44 -8.80 5.09
C PHE A 8 2.40 -7.63 5.38
N TYR A 9 3.70 -7.87 5.38
CA TYR A 9 4.70 -6.84 5.65
C TYR A 9 4.84 -5.84 4.50
N ILE A 10 4.64 -6.24 3.24
CA ILE A 10 4.58 -5.30 2.12
C ILE A 10 3.43 -4.32 2.31
N HIS A 11 2.24 -4.79 2.68
CA HIS A 11 1.13 -3.87 2.97
C HIS A 11 1.46 -2.94 4.14
N ARG A 12 2.06 -3.45 5.23
CA ARG A 12 2.48 -2.62 6.38
C ARG A 12 3.53 -1.57 6.01
N PHE A 13 4.48 -1.94 5.15
CA PHE A 13 5.46 -1.01 4.59
C PHE A 13 4.77 0.14 3.85
N PHE A 14 3.81 -0.16 2.97
CA PHE A 14 3.09 0.89 2.24
C PHE A 14 2.24 1.79 3.13
N ILE A 15 1.66 1.27 4.22
CA ILE A 15 0.97 2.12 5.22
C ILE A 15 1.95 3.16 5.77
N PHE A 16 3.12 2.71 6.23
CA PHE A 16 4.15 3.61 6.76
C PHE A 16 4.64 4.59 5.69
N PHE A 17 4.90 4.09 4.48
CA PHE A 17 5.36 4.90 3.35
C PHE A 17 4.40 6.05 3.02
N TYR A 18 3.10 5.78 2.87
CA TYR A 18 2.13 6.83 2.56
C TYR A 18 1.92 7.81 3.71
N ILE A 19 1.98 7.35 4.97
CA ILE A 19 1.95 8.24 6.14
C ILE A 19 3.21 9.13 6.17
N ALA A 20 4.38 8.57 5.89
CA ALA A 20 5.62 9.34 5.83
C ALA A 20 5.57 10.39 4.71
N LEU A 21 5.08 10.04 3.52
CA LEU A 21 4.86 11.00 2.43
C LEU A 21 3.91 12.13 2.82
N PHE A 22 2.81 11.80 3.52
CA PHE A 22 1.88 12.79 4.05
C PHE A 22 2.59 13.78 4.99
N VAL A 23 3.34 13.27 5.98
CA VAL A 23 4.07 14.11 6.95
C VAL A 23 5.12 14.96 6.25
N VAL A 24 5.93 14.38 5.36
CA VAL A 24 6.98 15.09 4.63
C VAL A 24 6.38 16.19 3.74
N MET A 25 5.25 15.93 3.08
CA MET A 25 4.57 16.93 2.25
C MET A 25 4.14 18.15 3.06
N PHE A 26 3.48 17.94 4.21
CA PHE A 26 3.06 19.07 5.06
C PHE A 26 4.24 19.76 5.73
N ALA A 27 5.25 19.02 6.18
CA ALA A 27 6.49 19.60 6.70
C ALA A 27 7.18 20.49 5.64
N ALA A 28 7.28 20.01 4.39
CA ALA A 28 7.85 20.78 3.28
C ALA A 28 7.02 22.05 2.98
N TYR A 29 5.70 22.00 3.10
CA TYR A 29 4.85 23.19 2.99
C TYR A 29 5.14 24.21 4.10
N PHE A 30 5.19 23.78 5.37
CA PHE A 30 5.49 24.66 6.50
C PHE A 30 6.93 25.21 6.48
N LEU A 31 7.86 24.51 5.82
CA LEU A 31 9.22 24.98 5.54
C LEU A 31 9.30 25.86 4.26
N HIS A 32 8.16 26.31 3.75
CA HIS A 32 8.04 27.17 2.56
C HIS A 32 8.60 26.57 1.26
N ARG A 33 8.72 25.24 1.15
CA ARG A 33 9.22 24.54 -0.05
C ARG A 33 8.13 24.20 -1.08
N LEU A 34 6.87 24.18 -0.64
CA LEU A 34 5.70 23.82 -1.47
C LEU A 34 4.62 24.90 -1.48
N THR A 35 4.95 26.14 -1.09
CA THR A 35 3.99 27.25 -0.97
C THR A 35 3.42 27.74 -2.30
N HIS A 36 4.02 27.36 -3.42
CA HIS A 36 3.43 27.58 -4.75
C HIS A 36 2.22 26.68 -5.04
N TYR A 37 2.01 25.62 -4.25
CA TYR A 37 0.78 24.83 -4.29
C TYR A 37 -0.24 25.37 -3.29
N SER A 38 -1.51 25.41 -3.70
CA SER A 38 -2.60 25.78 -2.79
C SER A 38 -2.80 24.74 -1.69
N MET A 39 -3.30 25.17 -0.53
CA MET A 39 -3.62 24.25 0.57
C MET A 39 -4.72 23.24 0.18
N THR A 40 -5.63 23.62 -0.71
CA THR A 40 -6.63 22.70 -1.27
C THR A 40 -5.98 21.58 -2.09
N THR A 41 -4.99 21.91 -2.91
CA THR A 41 -4.22 20.92 -3.70
C THR A 41 -3.50 19.94 -2.78
N LEU A 42 -2.79 20.45 -1.77
CA LEU A 42 -2.08 19.61 -0.80
C LEU A 42 -3.04 18.77 0.04
N GLY A 43 -4.18 19.33 0.44
CA GLY A 43 -5.25 18.60 1.12
C GLY A 43 -5.74 17.42 0.28
N LEU A 44 -6.02 17.61 -1.01
CA LEU A 44 -6.50 16.56 -1.90
C LEU A 44 -5.46 15.44 -2.08
N VAL A 45 -4.19 15.78 -2.29
CA VAL A 45 -3.10 14.80 -2.34
C VAL A 45 -2.96 14.07 -1.00
N GLY A 46 -3.11 14.79 0.11
CA GLY A 46 -3.09 14.21 1.45
C GLY A 46 -4.19 13.18 1.68
N VAL A 47 -5.43 13.46 1.23
CA VAL A 47 -6.53 12.49 1.27
C VAL A 47 -6.20 11.23 0.48
N ILE A 48 -5.55 11.36 -0.68
CA ILE A 48 -5.11 10.20 -1.49
C ILE A 48 -4.11 9.35 -0.70
N TYR A 49 -3.10 9.96 -0.08
CA TYR A 49 -2.11 9.22 0.72
C TYR A 49 -2.75 8.47 1.90
N ILE A 50 -3.62 9.16 2.66
CA ILE A 50 -4.32 8.52 3.78
C ILE A 50 -5.27 7.42 3.30
N GLY A 51 -5.98 7.64 2.19
CA GLY A 51 -6.85 6.65 1.57
C GLY A 51 -6.08 5.39 1.14
N LEU A 52 -4.94 5.55 0.48
CA LEU A 52 -4.07 4.43 0.09
C LEU A 52 -3.52 3.70 1.32
N ALA A 53 -3.05 4.43 2.34
CA ALA A 53 -2.62 3.82 3.60
C ALA A 53 -3.75 2.98 4.24
N PHE A 54 -4.98 3.49 4.26
CA PHE A 54 -6.14 2.77 4.78
C PHE A 54 -6.44 1.50 3.96
N LEU A 55 -6.39 1.56 2.63
CA LEU A 55 -6.58 0.37 1.78
C LEU A 55 -5.51 -0.69 2.05
N HIS A 56 -4.24 -0.31 2.18
CA HIS A 56 -3.17 -1.24 2.55
C HIS A 56 -3.37 -1.81 3.96
N PHE A 57 -3.90 -1.03 4.91
CA PHE A 57 -4.29 -1.54 6.22
C PHE A 57 -5.37 -2.62 6.12
N LYS A 58 -6.45 -2.36 5.39
CA LYS A 58 -7.53 -3.35 5.16
C LYS A 58 -7.03 -4.60 4.44
N ALA A 59 -6.13 -4.45 3.46
CA ALA A 59 -5.50 -5.57 2.77
C ALA A 59 -4.65 -6.40 3.74
N SER A 60 -3.84 -5.76 4.59
CA SER A 60 -3.03 -6.46 5.59
C SER A 60 -3.87 -7.28 6.58
N GLN A 61 -5.02 -6.74 7.03
CA GLN A 61 -5.98 -7.50 7.85
C GLN A 61 -6.58 -8.67 7.07
N GLY A 62 -6.92 -8.45 5.80
CA GLY A 62 -7.44 -9.48 4.92
C GLY A 62 -6.47 -10.63 4.67
N VAL A 63 -5.16 -10.33 4.56
CA VAL A 63 -4.06 -11.31 4.49
C VAL A 63 -3.89 -12.04 5.82
N ALA A 64 -3.96 -11.33 6.95
CA ALA A 64 -3.90 -11.92 8.29
C ALA A 64 -5.01 -12.95 8.53
N LEU A 65 -6.21 -12.66 8.03
CA LEU A 65 -7.41 -13.50 8.17
C LEU A 65 -7.61 -14.48 7.01
N GLY A 66 -6.78 -14.45 5.97
CA GLY A 66 -6.89 -15.33 4.80
C GLY A 66 -8.14 -15.15 3.93
N THR A 67 -8.82 -14.01 4.03
CA THR A 67 -10.13 -13.77 3.38
C THR A 67 -10.03 -13.56 1.87
N GLN A 68 -11.03 -14.00 1.11
CA GLN A 68 -11.12 -13.72 -0.34
C GLN A 68 -11.21 -12.21 -0.64
N LYS A 69 -11.95 -11.44 0.18
CA LYS A 69 -12.00 -9.98 0.05
C LYS A 69 -10.61 -9.35 0.21
N GLY A 70 -9.81 -9.83 1.17
CA GLY A 70 -8.42 -9.43 1.35
C GLY A 70 -7.55 -9.72 0.14
N ARG A 71 -7.74 -10.90 -0.49
CA ARG A 71 -7.04 -11.30 -1.70
C ARG A 71 -7.34 -10.38 -2.88
N ILE A 72 -8.63 -10.10 -3.12
CA ILE A 72 -9.08 -9.21 -4.18
C ILE A 72 -8.52 -7.80 -3.98
N LEU A 73 -8.60 -7.27 -2.75
CA LEU A 73 -8.05 -5.96 -2.45
C LEU A 73 -6.52 -5.91 -2.65
N SER A 74 -5.81 -6.96 -2.23
CA SER A 74 -4.36 -7.07 -2.44
C SER A 74 -4.01 -7.11 -3.93
N LEU A 75 -4.82 -7.78 -4.75
CA LEU A 75 -4.66 -7.82 -6.21
C LEU A 75 -4.82 -6.42 -6.83
N LEU A 76 -5.88 -5.71 -6.49
CA LEU A 76 -6.10 -4.33 -6.96
C LEU A 76 -4.94 -3.41 -6.57
N LEU A 77 -4.50 -3.48 -5.30
CA LEU A 77 -3.36 -2.68 -4.82
C LEU A 77 -2.06 -3.07 -5.51
N SER A 78 -1.87 -4.34 -5.88
CA SER A 78 -0.69 -4.77 -6.63
C SER A 78 -0.64 -4.10 -8.01
N PHE A 79 -1.76 -4.04 -8.73
CA PHE A 79 -1.83 -3.35 -10.03
C PHE A 79 -1.60 -1.84 -9.90
N ILE A 80 -2.16 -1.19 -8.88
CA ILE A 80 -1.88 0.23 -8.61
C ILE A 80 -0.39 0.43 -8.35
N THR A 81 0.23 -0.46 -7.56
CA THR A 81 1.65 -0.39 -7.20
C THR A 81 2.55 -0.54 -8.43
N LEU A 82 2.14 -1.29 -9.47
CA LEU A 82 2.91 -1.43 -10.70
C LEU A 82 3.20 -0.11 -11.42
N LEU A 83 2.35 0.91 -11.22
CA LEU A 83 2.50 2.24 -11.83
C LEU A 83 3.64 3.06 -11.23
N GLY A 84 4.17 2.67 -10.06
CA GLY A 84 5.24 3.39 -9.36
C GLY A 84 6.66 3.11 -9.88
N PHE A 85 6.84 3.00 -11.20
CA PHE A 85 8.10 2.57 -11.82
C PHE A 85 9.33 3.38 -11.32
N PRO A 86 10.50 2.74 -11.11
CA PRO A 86 10.75 1.29 -11.24
C PRO A 86 10.45 0.49 -9.96
N LEU A 87 10.58 1.10 -8.79
CA LEU A 87 10.49 0.41 -7.50
C LEU A 87 9.09 -0.17 -7.26
N GLY A 88 8.04 0.61 -7.55
CA GLY A 88 6.66 0.15 -7.45
C GLY A 88 6.39 -1.03 -8.38
N THR A 89 6.94 -1.02 -9.60
CA THR A 89 6.80 -2.15 -10.54
C THR A 89 7.38 -3.44 -9.95
N ILE A 90 8.60 -3.40 -9.42
CA ILE A 90 9.24 -4.58 -8.80
C ILE A 90 8.39 -5.08 -7.62
N ILE A 91 7.97 -4.20 -6.72
CA ILE A 91 7.17 -4.58 -5.55
C ILE A 91 5.80 -5.13 -5.97
N GLY A 92 5.14 -4.50 -6.95
CA GLY A 92 3.85 -4.94 -7.48
C GLY A 92 3.92 -6.33 -8.09
N VAL A 93 4.97 -6.65 -8.86
CA VAL A 93 5.21 -8.00 -9.40
C VAL A 93 5.40 -9.01 -8.26
N ILE A 94 6.16 -8.66 -7.23
CA ILE A 94 6.33 -9.51 -6.03
C ILE A 94 4.98 -9.76 -5.37
N MET A 95 4.15 -8.74 -5.16
CA MET A 95 2.83 -8.90 -4.57
C MET A 95 1.94 -9.85 -5.40
N LEU A 96 1.90 -9.67 -6.73
CA LEU A 96 1.16 -10.56 -7.63
C LEU A 96 1.62 -12.01 -7.54
N PHE A 97 2.93 -12.25 -7.47
CA PHE A 97 3.49 -13.58 -7.30
C PHE A 97 3.01 -14.25 -6.00
N PHE A 98 2.99 -13.51 -4.90
CA PHE A 98 2.51 -13.98 -3.59
C PHE A 98 0.98 -14.11 -3.49
N LEU A 99 0.22 -13.58 -4.45
CA LEU A 99 -1.24 -13.72 -4.57
C LEU A 99 -1.70 -14.95 -5.37
N THR A 100 -0.77 -15.69 -5.97
CA THR A 100 -1.08 -16.93 -6.69
C THR A 100 -1.76 -17.96 -5.78
N PRO A 101 -2.65 -18.83 -6.32
CA PRO A 101 -3.40 -19.80 -5.52
C PRO A 101 -2.51 -20.68 -4.61
N LYS A 102 -1.30 -21.00 -5.08
CA LYS A 102 -0.32 -21.81 -4.34
C LYS A 102 0.32 -21.07 -3.14
N ARG A 103 0.29 -19.73 -3.11
CA ARG A 103 1.05 -18.90 -2.15
C ARG A 103 0.20 -17.96 -1.29
N TRP A 104 -1.08 -17.77 -1.63
CA TRP A 104 -1.95 -16.83 -0.91
C TRP A 104 -2.05 -17.13 0.60
N GLN A 105 -2.24 -18.40 0.98
CA GLN A 105 -2.44 -18.87 2.35
C GLN A 105 -2.00 -20.34 2.48
N THR A 106 -0.72 -20.62 2.20
CA THR A 106 -0.16 -21.99 2.03
C THR A 106 -0.85 -23.02 2.95
N PRO A 107 -1.47 -24.08 2.38
CA PRO A 107 -2.12 -25.12 3.18
C PRO A 107 -1.09 -25.85 4.05
N LEU A 108 -1.53 -26.30 5.24
CA LEU A 108 -0.74 -27.21 6.07
C LEU A 108 -0.55 -28.50 5.27
N ILE A 109 0.70 -28.83 4.93
CA ILE A 109 1.10 -30.19 4.53
C ILE A 109 1.26 -30.99 5.83
#